data_AF-A0A3B6SQH3-F1
#
_entry.id   AF-A0A3B6SQH3-F1
#
_cell.length_a   1.000
_cell.length_b   1.000
_cell.length_c   1.000
_cell.angle_alpha   90.00
_cell.angle_beta   90.00
_cell.angle_gamma   90.00
#
_symmetry.space_group_name_H-M   'P 1'
#
loop_
_entity.id
_entity.type
_entity.pdbx_description
1 polymer ?
#
loop_
_entity_poly.entity_id
_entity_poly.type
_entity_poly.pdbx_seq_one_letter_code
_entity_poly.pdbx_strand_id
1 'polypeptide(L)'
;MSNAFASSIGASGGVTASAIVAPVVGSGSHILRIDGYSCTKGIGNGTHIASETFAAAGHRWCLHYYPDSPNRHGSGEICIFLKLVDADANEVKAKYTISLLDHDGNPRPQHIHAGEKTYSSRDASTSGVGLIERSELEGCGYLKDDAFVIRCDIIVVKEIFTKAIPVSEAFRPVMKREM
;
A
#
# COMPACT_ATOMS: atom_id res chain seq x y z
N MET A 1 24.09 -8.45 65.34
CA MET A 1 22.74 -7.83 65.49
C MET A 1 22.80 -6.53 64.70
N SER A 2 22.39 -6.55 63.42
CA SER A 2 21.08 -6.05 62.92
C SER A 2 21.05 -4.50 62.86
N ASN A 3 20.90 -3.80 61.74
CA ASN A 3 19.84 -3.91 60.74
C ASN A 3 20.31 -3.42 59.35
N ALA A 4 20.01 -4.18 58.30
CA ALA A 4 19.91 -3.66 56.94
C ALA A 4 18.47 -3.16 56.74
N PHE A 5 18.31 -1.93 56.25
CA PHE A 5 17.02 -1.42 55.80
C PHE A 5 16.59 -2.21 54.56
N ALA A 6 15.74 -3.21 54.76
CA ALA A 6 14.93 -3.74 53.67
C ALA A 6 13.87 -2.69 53.33
N SER A 7 14.18 -1.82 52.36
CA SER A 7 13.15 -1.03 51.70
C SER A 7 12.31 -1.99 50.88
N SER A 8 11.15 -2.35 51.43
CA SER A 8 10.10 -3.04 50.70
C SER A 8 9.76 -2.21 49.46
N ILE A 9 10.08 -2.74 48.28
CA ILE A 9 9.42 -2.28 47.05
C ILE A 9 8.00 -2.82 47.16
N GLY A 10 7.16 -2.09 47.89
CA GLY A 10 5.72 -2.27 47.82
C GLY A 10 5.35 -2.03 46.38
N ALA A 11 4.96 -3.09 45.67
CA ALA A 11 4.17 -2.96 44.46
C ALA A 11 2.84 -2.31 44.87
N SER A 12 2.85 -0.98 44.96
CA SER A 12 1.63 -0.19 44.99
C SER A 12 0.84 -0.61 43.76
N GLY A 13 -0.38 -1.11 43.95
CA GLY A 13 -1.28 -1.56 42.89
C GLY A 13 -1.79 -0.39 42.04
N GLY A 14 -0.87 0.36 41.43
CA GLY A 14 -1.16 1.41 40.47
C GLY A 14 -1.39 0.80 39.09
N VAL A 15 -2.42 1.29 38.40
CA VAL A 15 -2.65 0.96 37.00
C VAL A 15 -1.53 1.58 36.17
N THR A 16 -0.88 0.80 35.32
CA THR A 16 0.12 1.26 34.34
C THR A 16 -0.47 1.22 32.93
N ALA A 17 0.10 1.99 32.01
CA ALA A 17 -0.33 2.00 30.62
C ALA A 17 0.87 2.08 29.65
N SER A 18 0.69 1.48 28.48
CA SER A 18 1.65 1.52 27.37
C SER A 18 0.89 1.56 26.04
N ALA A 19 1.58 1.99 24.98
CA ALA A 19 1.06 2.04 23.62
C ALA A 19 1.97 1.28 22.66
N ILE A 20 1.37 0.57 21.71
CA ILE A 20 2.02 0.07 20.49
C ILE A 20 1.70 1.08 19.39
N VAL A 21 2.72 1.71 18.82
CA VAL A 21 2.57 2.80 17.85
C VAL A 21 3.07 2.34 16.49
N ALA A 22 2.23 2.46 15.46
CA ALA A 22 2.58 2.29 14.06
C ALA A 22 2.53 3.66 13.36
N PRO A 23 3.64 4.41 13.29
CA PRO A 23 3.60 5.77 12.78
C PRO A 23 3.39 5.80 11.27
N VAL A 24 2.34 6.49 10.82
CA VAL A 24 2.16 6.88 9.42
C VAL A 24 2.89 8.19 9.20
N VAL A 25 3.82 8.22 8.25
CA VAL A 25 4.60 9.43 7.92
C VAL A 25 4.09 10.14 6.68
N GLY A 26 3.33 9.45 5.85
CA GLY A 26 2.68 10.03 4.69
C GLY A 26 1.59 9.12 4.15
N SER A 27 0.61 9.72 3.50
CA SER A 27 -0.38 9.04 2.69
C SER A 27 -0.55 9.78 1.36
N GLY A 28 -1.08 9.10 0.36
CA GLY A 28 -1.43 9.71 -0.91
C GLY A 28 -2.14 8.72 -1.83
N SER A 29 -2.78 9.24 -2.86
CA SER A 29 -3.52 8.44 -3.84
C SER A 29 -3.12 8.85 -5.25
N HIS A 30 -3.18 7.91 -6.18
CA HIS A 30 -2.99 8.14 -7.61
C HIS A 30 -4.06 7.40 -8.40
N ILE A 31 -4.60 8.05 -9.44
CA ILE A 31 -5.55 7.46 -10.37
C ILE A 31 -4.85 7.32 -11.72
N LEU A 32 -4.78 6.08 -12.20
CA LEU A 32 -4.26 5.74 -13.51
C LEU A 32 -5.42 5.32 -14.41
N ARG A 33 -5.59 6.02 -15.53
CA ARG A 33 -6.51 5.62 -16.60
C ARG A 33 -5.72 4.95 -17.72
N ILE A 34 -6.22 3.81 -18.18
CA ILE A 34 -5.70 3.12 -19.34
C ILE A 34 -6.68 3.39 -20.47
N ASP A 35 -6.23 4.13 -21.48
CA ASP A 35 -6.98 4.40 -22.71
C ASP A 35 -6.43 3.53 -23.85
N GLY A 36 -7.32 3.04 -24.71
CA GLY A 36 -6.93 2.18 -25.82
C GLY A 36 -6.51 0.78 -25.37
N TYR A 37 -7.21 0.22 -24.38
CA TYR A 37 -6.89 -1.09 -23.78
C TYR A 37 -6.63 -2.17 -24.84
N SER A 38 -7.43 -2.22 -25.90
CA SER A 38 -7.29 -3.13 -27.02
C SER A 38 -5.92 -3.08 -27.71
N CYS A 39 -5.25 -1.91 -27.72
CA CYS A 39 -3.91 -1.71 -28.24
C CYS A 39 -2.80 -1.95 -27.20
N THR A 40 -3.15 -1.93 -25.91
CA THR A 40 -2.17 -2.17 -24.83
C THR A 40 -2.02 -3.65 -24.49
N LYS A 41 -2.99 -4.50 -24.84
CA LYS A 41 -2.91 -5.96 -24.64
C LYS A 41 -2.12 -6.65 -25.76
N GLY A 42 -1.54 -7.82 -25.45
CA GLY A 42 -0.77 -8.60 -26.43
C GLY A 42 0.63 -8.07 -26.73
N ILE A 43 1.16 -7.18 -25.89
CA ILE A 43 2.55 -6.69 -25.97
C ILE A 43 3.58 -7.73 -25.49
N GLY A 44 3.10 -8.84 -24.91
CA GLY A 44 3.88 -10.02 -24.58
C GLY A 44 4.12 -10.19 -23.08
N ASN A 45 4.12 -11.45 -22.64
CA ASN A 45 4.26 -11.81 -21.22
C ASN A 45 5.51 -11.23 -20.59
N GLY A 46 5.34 -10.60 -19.42
CA GLY A 46 6.45 -9.97 -18.69
C GLY A 46 6.85 -8.59 -19.22
N THR A 47 6.18 -8.07 -20.25
CA THR A 47 6.33 -6.69 -20.72
C THR A 47 5.33 -5.80 -19.98
N HIS A 48 5.74 -4.58 -19.65
CA HIS A 48 4.88 -3.60 -19.00
C HIS A 48 4.92 -2.25 -19.68
N ILE A 49 3.89 -1.47 -19.40
CA ILE A 49 3.80 -0.03 -19.71
C ILE A 49 3.86 0.71 -18.37
N ALA A 50 4.77 1.66 -18.24
CA ALA A 50 4.87 2.48 -17.04
C ALA A 50 3.89 3.66 -17.11
N SER A 51 3.28 4.00 -15.97
CA SER A 51 2.61 5.28 -15.80
C SER A 51 3.64 6.42 -15.77
N GLU A 52 3.13 7.65 -15.89
CA GLU A 52 3.89 8.82 -15.46
C GLU A 52 4.29 8.72 -13.98
N THR A 53 5.37 9.42 -13.63
CA THR A 53 5.82 9.52 -12.25
C THR A 53 4.89 10.44 -11.46
N PHE A 54 4.52 10.03 -10.26
CA PHE A 54 3.65 10.82 -9.37
C PHE A 54 4.24 10.94 -7.96
N ALA A 55 3.91 12.03 -7.28
CA ALA A 55 4.28 12.26 -5.89
C ALA A 55 3.16 11.81 -4.95
N ALA A 56 3.47 10.95 -3.99
CA ALA A 56 2.53 10.48 -2.98
C ALA A 56 3.26 10.06 -1.71
N ALA A 57 2.66 10.32 -0.54
CA ALA A 57 3.21 9.95 0.76
C ALA A 57 4.67 10.39 0.99
N GLY A 58 5.07 11.53 0.41
CA GLY A 58 6.41 12.11 0.54
C GLY A 58 7.48 11.54 -0.40
N HIS A 59 7.10 10.69 -1.36
CA HIS A 59 8.02 10.04 -2.29
C HIS A 59 7.52 10.08 -3.73
N ARG A 60 8.40 9.75 -4.68
CA ARG A 60 8.08 9.62 -6.11
C ARG A 60 7.90 8.15 -6.49
N TRP A 61 6.78 7.88 -7.15
CA TRP A 61 6.36 6.54 -7.53
C TRP A 61 5.96 6.48 -9.00
N CYS A 62 5.93 5.28 -9.56
CA CYS A 62 5.18 4.98 -10.78
C CYS A 62 4.49 3.62 -10.66
N LEU A 63 3.49 3.39 -11.50
CA LEU A 63 2.83 2.09 -11.65
C LEU A 63 3.33 1.42 -12.91
N HIS A 64 3.64 0.13 -12.83
CA HIS A 64 3.90 -0.71 -14.00
C HIS A 64 2.65 -1.55 -14.27
N TYR A 65 2.06 -1.35 -15.43
CA TYR A 65 0.92 -2.09 -15.94
C TYR A 65 1.38 -3.26 -16.82
N TYR A 66 1.08 -4.48 -16.38
CA TYR A 66 1.33 -5.72 -17.12
C TYR A 66 0.00 -6.22 -17.69
N PRO A 67 -0.30 -5.94 -18.97
CA PRO A 67 -1.54 -6.39 -19.62
C PRO A 67 -1.55 -7.90 -19.90
N ASP A 68 -0.36 -8.48 -20.08
CA ASP A 68 -0.12 -9.90 -20.29
C ASP A 68 0.70 -10.43 -19.11
N SER A 69 0.07 -11.31 -18.32
CA SER A 69 0.61 -11.86 -17.06
C SER A 69 2.13 -12.04 -17.09
N PRO A 70 2.87 -11.64 -16.04
CA PRO A 70 4.32 -11.79 -15.98
C PRO A 70 4.76 -13.25 -16.01
N ASN A 71 3.86 -14.20 -15.70
CA ASN A 71 4.15 -15.63 -15.68
C ASN A 71 3.80 -16.29 -17.03
N ARG A 72 4.76 -17.03 -17.58
CA ARG A 72 4.66 -17.74 -18.88
C ARG A 72 3.53 -18.79 -18.96
N HIS A 73 2.91 -19.16 -17.84
CA HIS A 73 1.88 -20.19 -17.74
C HIS A 73 0.43 -19.68 -17.72
N GLY A 74 0.20 -18.40 -18.03
CA GLY A 74 -1.04 -17.99 -18.67
C GLY A 74 -2.29 -17.97 -17.79
N SER A 75 -2.28 -17.22 -16.69
CA SER A 75 -3.56 -16.82 -16.06
C SER A 75 -4.32 -15.77 -16.88
N GLY A 76 -3.68 -15.14 -17.87
CA GLY A 76 -4.26 -13.98 -18.55
C GLY A 76 -4.52 -12.80 -17.60
N GLU A 77 -3.97 -12.86 -16.37
CA GLU A 77 -4.20 -11.86 -15.34
C GLU A 77 -3.47 -10.57 -15.66
N ILE A 78 -4.18 -9.47 -15.48
CA ILE A 78 -3.62 -8.13 -15.53
C ILE A 78 -2.98 -7.84 -14.18
N CYS A 79 -1.71 -7.46 -14.16
CA CYS A 79 -1.00 -7.16 -12.92
C CYS A 79 -0.55 -5.71 -12.85
N ILE A 80 -0.57 -5.14 -11.66
CA ILE A 80 -0.08 -3.79 -11.38
C ILE A 80 1.00 -3.87 -10.31
N PHE A 81 2.13 -3.23 -10.59
CA PHE A 81 3.25 -3.14 -9.66
C PHE A 81 3.49 -1.69 -9.30
N LEU A 82 3.56 -1.39 -8.01
CA LEU A 82 4.02 -0.10 -7.51
C LEU A 82 5.55 -0.08 -7.48
N LYS A 83 6.16 1.01 -7.97
CA LYS A 83 7.61 1.18 -7.96
C LYS A 83 8.02 2.52 -7.38
N LEU A 84 9.03 2.49 -6.51
CA LEU A 84 9.70 3.69 -6.00
C LEU A 84 10.74 4.15 -7.02
N VAL A 85 10.61 5.38 -7.51
CA VAL A 85 11.56 6.00 -8.45
C VAL A 85 12.30 7.18 -7.83
N ASP A 86 12.21 7.30 -6.51
CA ASP A 86 12.84 8.36 -5.75
C ASP A 86 14.32 8.03 -5.46
N ALA A 87 15.22 8.62 -6.25
CA ALA A 87 16.66 8.31 -6.20
C ALA A 87 17.32 8.67 -4.85
N ASP A 88 16.78 9.65 -4.14
CA ASP A 88 17.30 10.13 -2.85
C ASP A 88 16.76 9.33 -1.66
N ALA A 89 15.78 8.46 -1.89
CA ALA A 89 15.23 7.59 -0.87
C ALA A 89 16.11 6.34 -0.71
N ASN A 90 16.43 6.00 0.53
CA ASN A 90 17.09 4.74 0.88
C ASN A 90 16.07 3.58 0.77
N GLU A 91 15.43 3.26 1.90
CA GLU A 91 14.40 2.24 1.98
C GLU A 91 13.11 2.87 2.50
N VAL A 92 12.02 2.63 1.79
CA VAL A 92 10.69 3.17 2.10
C VAL A 92 9.76 2.00 2.38
N LYS A 93 9.36 1.83 3.64
CA LYS A 93 8.32 0.86 4.00
C LYS A 93 6.94 1.46 3.70
N ALA A 94 6.24 0.89 2.73
CA ALA A 94 4.93 1.34 2.31
C ALA A 94 3.90 0.21 2.28
N LYS A 95 2.70 0.54 2.74
CA LYS A 95 1.48 -0.21 2.46
C LYS A 95 0.82 0.42 1.25
N TYR A 96 0.22 -0.39 0.41
CA TYR A 96 -0.53 0.09 -0.74
C TYR A 96 -1.84 -0.66 -0.90
N THR A 97 -2.80 -0.03 -1.56
CA THR A 97 -4.04 -0.63 -2.00
C THR A 97 -4.26 -0.24 -3.45
N ILE A 98 -4.44 -1.24 -4.33
CA ILE A 98 -4.74 -1.04 -5.74
C ILE A 98 -6.16 -1.53 -5.96
N SER A 99 -6.96 -0.71 -6.64
CA SER A 99 -8.36 -1.01 -6.90
C SER A 99 -8.76 -0.68 -8.33
N LEU A 100 -9.58 -1.55 -8.93
CA LEU A 100 -10.33 -1.21 -10.14
C LEU A 100 -11.50 -0.31 -9.76
N LEU A 101 -11.65 0.81 -10.46
CA LEU A 101 -12.76 1.73 -10.26
C LEU A 101 -13.90 1.43 -11.22
N ASP A 102 -15.14 1.62 -10.76
CA ASP A 102 -16.28 1.71 -11.66
C ASP A 102 -16.43 3.11 -12.28
N HIS A 103 -17.47 3.26 -13.11
CA HIS A 103 -17.74 4.49 -13.86
C HIS A 103 -18.09 5.69 -12.97
N ASP A 104 -18.47 5.44 -11.72
CA ASP A 104 -18.75 6.48 -10.72
C ASP A 104 -17.49 6.83 -9.90
N GLY A 105 -16.35 6.19 -10.20
CA GLY A 105 -15.09 6.39 -9.50
C GLY A 105 -14.96 5.60 -8.19
N ASN A 106 -15.86 4.65 -7.93
CA ASN A 106 -15.85 3.88 -6.68
C ASN A 106 -15.00 2.61 -6.81
N PRO A 107 -14.17 2.28 -5.80
CA PRO A 107 -13.44 1.02 -5.77
C PRO A 107 -14.38 -0.19 -5.77
N ARG A 108 -14.10 -1.18 -6.61
CA ARG A 108 -14.86 -2.43 -6.63
C ARG A 108 -14.31 -3.43 -5.62
N PRO A 109 -15.09 -3.84 -4.58
CA PRO A 109 -14.59 -4.68 -3.49
C PRO A 109 -13.89 -5.97 -3.91
N GLN A 110 -14.31 -6.58 -5.02
CA GLN A 110 -13.75 -7.83 -5.54
C GLN A 110 -12.36 -7.65 -6.20
N HIS A 111 -12.01 -6.42 -6.57
CA HIS A 111 -10.75 -6.08 -7.23
C HIS A 111 -9.95 -5.06 -6.41
N ILE A 112 -10.07 -5.12 -5.08
CA ILE A 112 -9.23 -4.37 -4.15
C ILE A 112 -8.14 -5.30 -3.64
N HIS A 113 -6.89 -4.95 -3.93
CA HIS A 113 -5.74 -5.73 -3.54
C HIS A 113 -4.78 -4.87 -2.73
N ALA A 114 -4.44 -5.36 -1.53
CA ALA A 114 -3.55 -4.66 -0.62
C ALA A 114 -2.24 -5.41 -0.45
N GLY A 115 -1.15 -4.66 -0.27
CA GLY A 115 0.16 -5.20 0.00
C GLY A 115 0.97 -4.31 0.94
N GLU A 116 2.04 -4.87 1.49
CA GLU A 116 3.06 -4.15 2.24
C GLU A 116 4.43 -4.56 1.72
N LYS A 117 5.32 -3.58 1.53
CA LYS A 117 6.69 -3.82 1.10
C LYS A 117 7.64 -2.71 1.54
N THR A 118 8.90 -3.08 1.75
CA THR A 118 10.03 -2.14 1.75
C THR A 118 10.54 -1.96 0.33
N TYR A 119 10.49 -0.72 -0.15
CA TYR A 119 10.93 -0.32 -1.48
C TYR A 119 12.30 0.33 -1.42
N SER A 120 13.15 0.03 -2.40
CA SER A 120 14.42 0.71 -2.64
C SER A 120 14.44 1.14 -4.10
N SER A 121 14.94 2.34 -4.38
CA SER A 121 15.11 2.84 -5.76
C SER A 121 16.12 2.00 -6.56
N ARG A 122 16.97 1.24 -5.86
CA ARG A 122 17.99 0.35 -6.43
C ARG A 122 17.51 -1.08 -6.61
N ASP A 123 16.37 -1.43 -6.04
CA ASP A 123 15.86 -2.80 -6.09
C ASP A 123 15.20 -3.11 -7.44
N ALA A 124 15.63 -4.21 -8.03
CA ALA A 124 14.91 -4.85 -9.14
C ALA A 124 13.66 -5.61 -8.65
N SER A 125 13.47 -5.75 -7.34
CA SER A 125 12.36 -6.50 -6.78
C SER A 125 11.04 -5.75 -6.99
N THR A 126 10.19 -6.26 -7.86
CA THR A 126 8.84 -5.71 -8.09
C THR A 126 7.85 -6.58 -7.33
N SER A 127 7.17 -6.02 -6.33
CA SER A 127 6.00 -6.68 -5.74
C SER A 127 4.77 -6.00 -6.32
N GLY A 128 3.92 -6.80 -6.90
CA GLY A 128 2.70 -6.36 -7.56
C GLY A 128 1.59 -7.31 -7.21
N VAL A 129 0.40 -6.91 -7.62
CA VAL A 129 -0.83 -7.62 -7.37
C VAL A 129 -1.44 -7.99 -8.72
N GLY A 130 -1.99 -9.20 -8.79
CA GLY A 130 -2.96 -9.54 -9.81
C GLY A 130 -4.22 -8.71 -9.56
N LEU A 131 -4.61 -7.89 -10.53
CA LEU A 131 -5.76 -7.00 -10.40
C LEU A 131 -7.06 -7.75 -10.74
N ILE A 132 -7.08 -8.34 -11.92
CA ILE A 132 -8.26 -8.96 -12.55
C ILE A 132 -7.83 -9.87 -13.70
N GLU A 133 -8.56 -10.95 -13.95
CA GLU A 133 -8.38 -11.74 -15.16
C GLU A 133 -8.81 -10.95 -16.40
N ARG A 134 -8.11 -11.12 -17.52
CA ARG A 134 -8.44 -10.41 -18.76
C ARG A 134 -9.87 -10.65 -19.22
N SER A 135 -10.28 -11.92 -19.29
CA SER A 135 -11.63 -12.32 -19.69
C SER A 135 -12.69 -11.72 -18.79
N GLU A 136 -12.38 -11.57 -17.50
CA GLU A 136 -13.27 -10.92 -16.55
C GLU A 136 -13.32 -9.41 -16.79
N LEU A 137 -12.19 -8.73 -17.01
CA LEU A 137 -12.18 -7.29 -17.34
C LEU A 137 -13.01 -7.01 -18.60
N GLU A 138 -12.86 -7.85 -19.63
CA GLU A 138 -13.59 -7.73 -20.89
C GLU A 138 -15.10 -8.02 -20.74
N GLY A 139 -15.52 -8.75 -19.70
CA GLY A 139 -16.91 -9.14 -19.45
C GLY A 139 -17.64 -8.38 -18.31
N CYS A 140 -16.91 -7.76 -17.38
CA CYS A 140 -17.48 -7.15 -16.17
C CYS A 140 -18.09 -5.76 -16.37
N GLY A 141 -17.92 -5.17 -17.56
CA GLY A 141 -18.46 -3.85 -17.92
C GLY A 141 -17.70 -2.65 -17.34
N TYR A 142 -16.58 -2.85 -16.63
CA TYR A 142 -15.69 -1.76 -16.20
C TYR A 142 -14.78 -1.27 -17.32
N LEU A 143 -14.49 -2.12 -18.30
CA LEU A 143 -13.92 -1.70 -19.57
C LEU A 143 -15.02 -1.02 -20.40
N LYS A 144 -14.92 0.30 -20.57
CA LYS A 144 -15.87 1.10 -21.33
C LYS A 144 -15.13 2.04 -22.26
N ASP A 145 -15.60 2.15 -23.50
CA ASP A 145 -14.99 2.99 -24.53
C ASP A 145 -13.48 2.68 -24.70
N ASP A 146 -13.14 1.38 -24.64
CA ASP A 146 -11.78 0.85 -24.67
C ASP A 146 -10.86 1.39 -23.56
N ALA A 147 -11.43 1.72 -22.40
CA ALA A 147 -10.69 2.26 -21.26
C ALA A 147 -11.18 1.71 -19.91
N PHE A 148 -10.27 1.69 -18.94
CA PHE A 148 -10.57 1.36 -17.55
C PHE A 148 -9.66 2.14 -16.60
N VAL A 149 -10.05 2.23 -15.33
CA VAL A 149 -9.42 3.13 -14.36
C VAL A 149 -9.01 2.37 -13.10
N ILE A 150 -7.81 2.68 -12.62
CA ILE A 150 -7.19 2.08 -11.44
C ILE A 150 -6.90 3.18 -10.43
N ARG A 151 -7.18 2.92 -9.15
CA ARG A 151 -6.71 3.76 -8.04
C ARG A 151 -5.65 3.02 -7.24
N CYS A 152 -4.56 3.71 -6.93
CA CYS A 152 -3.51 3.27 -6.02
C CYS A 152 -3.45 4.20 -4.81
N ASP A 153 -3.72 3.68 -3.63
CA ASP A 153 -3.55 4.35 -2.36
C ASP A 153 -2.26 3.88 -1.71
N ILE A 154 -1.47 4.81 -1.16
CA ILE A 154 -0.15 4.55 -0.59
C ILE A 154 -0.11 5.14 0.82
N ILE A 155 0.40 4.36 1.76
CA ILE A 155 0.67 4.77 3.14
C ILE A 155 2.11 4.38 3.47
N VAL A 156 2.94 5.37 3.77
CA VAL A 156 4.32 5.13 4.22
C VAL A 156 4.33 5.08 5.74
N VAL A 157 4.95 4.02 6.27
CA VAL A 157 4.99 3.72 7.70
C VAL A 157 6.43 3.64 8.19
N LYS A 158 6.64 4.01 9.45
CA LYS A 158 7.89 3.75 10.17
C LYS A 158 7.80 2.43 10.94
N GLU A 159 8.94 2.03 11.52
CA GLU A 159 9.00 0.88 12.41
C GLU A 159 8.01 1.03 13.57
N ILE A 160 7.35 -0.09 13.91
CA ILE A 160 6.43 -0.18 15.04
C ILE A 160 7.27 -0.15 16.31
N PHE A 161 6.90 0.70 17.27
CA PHE A 161 7.59 0.77 18.56
C PHE A 161 6.60 0.78 19.72
N THR A 162 7.10 0.47 20.91
CA THR A 162 6.34 0.54 22.16
C THR A 162 6.82 1.71 23.00
N LYS A 163 5.88 2.37 23.69
CA LYS A 163 6.21 3.40 24.69
C LYS A 163 5.29 3.27 25.91
N ALA A 164 5.83 3.55 27.08
CA ALA A 164 4.99 3.81 28.25
C ALA A 164 4.20 5.10 28.03
N ILE A 165 2.95 5.13 28.48
CA ILE A 165 2.10 6.33 28.41
C ILE A 165 1.42 6.57 29.75
N PRO A 166 1.01 7.82 30.06
CA PRO A 166 0.12 8.08 31.18
C PRO A 166 -1.21 7.34 31.01
N VAL A 167 -1.79 6.83 32.10
CA VAL A 167 -3.11 6.16 32.08
C VAL A 167 -4.20 7.08 31.49
N SER A 168 -4.07 8.39 31.68
CA SER A 168 -4.99 9.38 31.10
C SER A 168 -4.90 9.51 29.58
N GLU A 169 -3.79 9.08 28.95
CA GLU A 169 -3.63 9.06 27.49
C GLU A 169 -4.22 7.77 26.88
N ALA A 170 -4.26 6.67 27.64
CA ALA A 170 -4.72 5.36 27.16
C ALA A 170 -6.19 5.36 26.68
N PHE A 171 -7.00 6.28 27.20
CA PHE A 171 -8.42 6.41 26.88
C PHE A 171 -8.72 7.61 25.96
N ARG A 172 -7.70 8.32 25.48
CA ARG A 172 -7.92 9.43 24.54
C ARG A 172 -8.32 8.85 23.17
N PRO A 173 -9.39 9.36 22.53
CA PRO A 173 -9.72 8.97 21.17
C PRO A 173 -8.56 9.28 20.23
N VAL A 174 -8.12 8.29 19.48
CA VAL A 174 -7.22 8.53 18.34
C VAL A 174 -8.07 9.23 17.28
N MET A 175 -7.84 10.53 17.08
CA MET A 175 -8.47 11.25 15.98
C MET A 175 -8.03 10.59 14.67
N LYS A 176 -8.95 9.91 14.00
CA LYS A 176 -8.75 9.50 12.61
C LYS A 176 -8.65 10.79 11.81
N ARG A 177 -7.51 11.03 11.15
CA ARG A 177 -7.47 12.01 10.07
C ARG A 177 -8.33 11.40 8.96
N GLU A 178 -9.48 12.01 8.72
CA GLU A 178 -10.30 11.67 7.56
C GLU A 178 -9.45 11.92 6.29
N MET A 179 -9.49 10.93 5.40
CA MET A 179 -8.84 10.94 4.09
C MET A 179 -9.68 11.70 3.08
#